data_AF-A0A848FLX6-F1
#
_entry.id   AF-A0A848FLX6-F1
#
_cell.length_a   1.000
_cell.length_b   1.000
_cell.length_c   1.000
_cell.angle_alpha   90.00
_cell.angle_beta   90.00
_cell.angle_gamma   90.00
#
_symmetry.space_group_name_H-M   'P 1'
#
loop_
_entity.id
_entity.type
_entity.pdbx_description
1 polymer ?
#
loop_
_entity_poly.entity_id
_entity_poly.type
_entity_poly.pdbx_seq_one_letter_code
_entity_poly.pdbx_strand_id
1 'polypeptide(L)'
;MIKKLPNEVWKPLQFPGWKHLRKKYALSSHGRIASYTDDVVEDGKLLQGSLTTGYRTLNLHRPGNNGTLYIHREIARLFLKKPSLKHKYVIHSNHNKLDNNVKNLKWATLEQMIEHQQNSPAKIAYKKVQANRTEGLKLNAVQVKAIKKTLTDKNRKLTIKKLAEKYGVSEMTMYRIKSGENWGRIKN
;
A
#
# COMPACT_ATOMS: atom_id res chain seq x y z
N MET A 1 -31.35 11.18 10.71
CA MET A 1 -31.82 9.91 10.13
C MET A 1 -30.94 9.44 8.99
N ILE A 2 -30.31 8.28 9.16
CA ILE A 2 -29.53 7.60 8.12
C ILE A 2 -30.46 6.73 7.28
N LYS A 3 -30.48 6.93 5.96
CA LYS A 3 -31.20 6.05 5.04
C LYS A 3 -30.52 4.67 4.99
N LYS A 4 -31.28 3.61 5.31
CA LYS A 4 -30.84 2.21 5.17
C LYS A 4 -30.64 1.86 3.70
N LEU A 5 -29.55 1.16 3.40
CA LEU A 5 -29.34 0.55 2.09
C LEU A 5 -29.78 -0.92 2.11
N PRO A 6 -30.17 -1.51 0.97
CA PRO A 6 -30.53 -2.92 0.89
C PRO A 6 -29.40 -3.82 1.41
N ASN A 7 -29.75 -4.80 2.24
CA ASN A 7 -28.80 -5.75 2.86
C ASN A 7 -27.69 -5.10 3.71
N GLU A 8 -27.88 -3.85 4.12
CA GLU A 8 -26.92 -3.19 4.99
C GLU A 8 -27.18 -3.48 6.46
N VAL A 9 -26.20 -4.14 7.08
CA VAL A 9 -26.17 -4.35 8.52
C VAL A 9 -25.22 -3.35 9.18
N TRP A 10 -25.66 -2.73 10.28
CA TRP A 10 -24.86 -1.85 11.13
C TRP A 10 -24.47 -2.60 12.41
N LYS A 11 -23.21 -2.42 12.85
CA LYS A 11 -22.72 -2.95 14.13
C LYS A 11 -22.06 -1.86 14.96
N PRO A 12 -22.28 -1.82 16.30
CA PRO A 12 -21.63 -0.87 17.17
C PRO A 12 -20.11 -1.08 17.17
N LEU A 13 -19.36 0.01 17.08
CA LEU A 13 -17.92 0.03 17.06
C LEU A 13 -17.38 0.21 18.49
N GLN A 14 -16.85 -0.87 19.06
CA GLN A 14 -16.24 -0.89 20.38
C GLN A 14 -14.71 -0.91 20.27
N PHE A 15 -14.02 0.03 20.92
CA PHE A 15 -12.56 0.16 20.98
C PHE A 15 -12.13 0.69 22.36
N PRO A 16 -10.88 0.47 22.82
CA PRO A 16 -10.46 0.95 24.13
C PRO A 16 -10.82 2.42 24.39
N GLY A 17 -11.53 2.69 25.49
CA GLY A 17 -12.00 4.03 25.85
C GLY A 17 -13.28 4.52 25.13
N TRP A 18 -13.96 3.68 24.35
CA TRP A 18 -15.20 4.06 23.64
C TRP A 18 -16.32 4.55 24.58
N LYS A 19 -16.38 4.03 25.81
CA LYS A 19 -17.38 4.39 26.83
C LYS A 19 -17.25 5.82 27.35
N HIS A 20 -16.08 6.45 27.22
CA HIS A 20 -15.85 7.83 27.67
C HIS A 20 -16.25 8.87 26.61
N LEU A 21 -16.66 8.43 25.42
CA LEU A 21 -17.10 9.33 24.36
C LEU A 21 -18.56 9.70 24.56
N ARG A 22 -18.88 10.97 24.30
CA ARG A 22 -20.27 11.48 24.32
C ARG A 22 -21.16 10.80 23.28
N LYS A 23 -20.58 10.39 22.16
CA LYS A 23 -21.28 9.70 21.06
C LYS A 23 -20.79 8.28 20.92
N LYS A 24 -21.70 7.39 20.55
CA LYS A 24 -21.42 6.04 20.07
C LYS A 24 -21.07 6.09 18.58
N TYR A 25 -20.38 5.06 18.11
CA TYR A 25 -19.98 4.93 16.72
C TYR A 25 -20.38 3.54 16.21
N ALA A 26 -20.76 3.45 14.94
CA ALA A 26 -21.11 2.20 14.29
C ALA A 26 -20.48 2.12 12.90
N LEU A 27 -20.21 0.90 12.46
CA LEU A 27 -19.75 0.60 11.11
C LEU A 27 -20.76 -0.28 10.41
N SER A 28 -20.97 -0.02 9.12
CA SER A 28 -21.84 -0.83 8.30
C SER A 28 -21.08 -1.85 7.47
N SER A 29 -21.74 -2.96 7.15
CA SER A 29 -21.29 -3.97 6.19
C SER A 29 -20.91 -3.39 4.82
N HIS A 30 -21.43 -2.21 4.46
CA HIS A 30 -21.11 -1.52 3.21
C HIS A 30 -19.90 -0.58 3.32
N GLY A 31 -19.23 -0.56 4.48
CA GLY A 31 -18.08 0.29 4.71
C GLY A 31 -18.39 1.70 5.19
N ARG A 32 -19.65 1.98 5.57
CA ARG A 32 -20.06 3.30 6.07
C ARG A 32 -19.78 3.44 7.56
N ILE A 33 -19.58 4.68 7.99
CA ILE A 33 -19.28 5.06 9.37
C ILE A 33 -20.39 5.97 9.86
N ALA A 34 -20.88 5.75 11.08
CA ALA A 34 -21.86 6.63 11.71
C ALA A 34 -21.45 6.97 13.14
N SER A 35 -21.78 8.18 13.57
CA SER A 35 -21.89 8.55 14.99
C SER A 35 -23.35 8.68 15.38
N TYR A 36 -23.71 8.30 16.59
CA TYR A 36 -25.09 8.31 17.09
C TYR A 36 -25.12 8.34 18.62
N THR A 37 -26.27 8.59 19.22
CA THR A 37 -26.50 8.60 20.66
C THR A 37 -27.29 7.36 21.08
N ASP A 38 -28.45 7.16 20.46
CA ASP A 38 -29.40 6.11 20.85
C ASP A 38 -29.55 5.07 19.76
N ASP A 39 -29.90 5.49 18.54
CA ASP A 39 -30.09 4.62 17.39
C ASP A 39 -29.39 5.13 16.11
N VAL A 40 -28.69 4.23 15.43
CA VAL A 40 -27.89 4.56 14.25
C VAL A 40 -28.75 5.11 13.09
N VAL A 41 -29.99 4.66 12.99
CA VAL A 41 -30.90 4.98 11.88
C VAL A 41 -31.65 6.26 12.20
N GLU A 42 -32.15 6.41 13.42
CA GLU A 42 -32.96 7.57 13.83
C GLU A 42 -32.10 8.84 14.00
N ASP A 43 -31.13 8.82 14.91
CA ASP A 43 -30.33 10.00 15.26
C ASP A 43 -28.91 10.00 14.67
N GLY A 44 -28.54 8.92 13.99
CA GLY A 44 -27.20 8.77 13.41
C GLY A 44 -26.84 9.82 12.36
N LYS A 45 -25.54 10.14 12.32
CA LYS A 45 -24.90 10.99 11.32
C LYS A 45 -23.77 10.23 10.64
N LEU A 46 -23.82 10.17 9.31
CA LEU A 46 -22.75 9.57 8.50
C LEU A 46 -21.47 10.38 8.61
N LEU A 47 -20.36 9.68 8.78
CA LEU A 47 -19.03 10.27 8.85
C LEU A 47 -18.23 9.88 7.61
N GLN A 48 -17.56 10.87 7.02
CA GLN A 48 -16.64 10.65 5.90
C GLN A 48 -15.34 9.99 6.36
N GLY A 49 -14.89 10.23 7.60
CA GLY A 49 -13.55 9.85 8.07
C GLY A 49 -12.43 10.61 7.36
N SER A 50 -11.19 10.35 7.78
CA SER A 50 -9.96 10.89 7.18
C SER A 50 -9.26 9.85 6.30
N LEU A 51 -8.25 10.28 5.55
CA LEU A 51 -7.37 9.38 4.82
C LEU A 51 -5.99 9.35 5.46
N THR A 52 -5.49 8.14 5.73
CA THR A 52 -4.12 7.92 6.22
C THR A 52 -3.50 6.83 5.37
N THR A 53 -2.39 7.15 4.68
CA THR A 53 -1.68 6.23 3.76
C THR A 53 -2.59 5.54 2.72
N GLY A 54 -3.64 6.25 2.31
CA GLY A 54 -4.66 5.80 1.35
C GLY A 54 -5.80 4.98 1.95
N TYR A 55 -5.80 4.71 3.26
CA TYR A 55 -6.88 4.01 3.95
C TYR A 55 -7.84 4.99 4.62
N ARG A 56 -9.11 4.60 4.69
CA ARG A 56 -10.10 5.33 5.49
C ARG A 56 -9.86 5.12 6.99
N THR A 57 -9.80 6.23 7.73
CA THR A 57 -9.54 6.24 9.16
C THR A 57 -10.52 7.14 9.92
N LEU A 58 -10.64 6.89 11.22
CA LEU A 58 -11.35 7.75 12.15
C LEU A 58 -10.40 8.12 13.28
N ASN A 59 -10.13 9.42 13.42
CA ASN A 59 -9.36 9.97 14.52
C ASN A 59 -10.32 10.36 15.62
N LEU A 60 -10.23 9.67 16.77
CA LEU A 60 -11.06 9.96 17.93
C LEU A 60 -10.17 10.49 19.05
N HIS A 61 -10.44 11.70 19.50
CA HIS A 61 -9.79 12.28 20.67
C HIS A 61 -10.39 11.67 21.93
N ARG A 62 -9.53 11.10 22.78
CA ARG A 62 -9.93 10.48 24.05
C ARG A 62 -8.94 10.90 25.12
N PRO A 63 -9.38 11.13 26.37
CA PRO A 63 -8.47 11.37 27.49
C PRO A 63 -7.42 10.25 27.58
N GLY A 64 -6.14 10.59 27.47
CA GLY A 64 -5.01 9.65 27.60
C GLY A 64 -4.79 8.68 26.43
N ASN A 65 -5.56 8.74 25.33
CA ASN A 65 -5.37 7.82 24.20
C ASN A 65 -5.77 8.43 22.85
N ASN A 66 -4.81 9.01 22.14
CA ASN A 66 -4.99 9.44 20.76
C ASN A 66 -4.67 8.27 19.82
N GLY A 67 -5.69 7.66 19.23
CA GLY A 67 -5.52 6.51 18.35
C GLY A 67 -6.32 6.66 17.07
N THR A 68 -5.65 6.42 15.95
CA THR A 68 -6.28 6.35 14.63
C THR A 68 -6.86 4.95 14.42
N LEU A 69 -8.18 4.88 14.25
CA LEU A 69 -8.87 3.64 13.91
C LEU A 69 -8.88 3.47 12.39
N TYR A 70 -8.39 2.34 11.91
CA TYR A 70 -8.45 1.97 10.49
C TYR A 70 -9.75 1.23 10.20
N ILE A 71 -10.60 1.82 9.37
CA ILE A 71 -11.99 1.39 9.20
C ILE A 71 -12.10 -0.02 8.64
N HIS A 72 -11.28 -0.36 7.64
CA HIS A 72 -11.24 -1.71 7.08
C HIS A 72 -10.91 -2.79 8.14
N ARG A 73 -10.03 -2.50 9.10
CA ARG A 73 -9.66 -3.44 10.18
C ARG A 73 -10.81 -3.63 11.15
N GLU A 74 -11.47 -2.54 11.53
CA GLU A 74 -12.61 -2.59 12.43
C GLU A 74 -13.83 -3.28 11.79
N ILE A 75 -14.09 -3.07 10.49
CA ILE A 75 -15.14 -3.80 9.76
C ILE A 75 -14.81 -5.29 9.72
N ALA A 76 -13.59 -5.67 9.35
CA ALA A 76 -13.20 -7.07 9.33
C ALA A 76 -13.35 -7.71 10.72
N ARG A 77 -13.00 -7.00 11.80
CA ARG A 77 -13.20 -7.47 13.18
C ARG A 77 -14.67 -7.66 13.54
N LEU A 78 -15.56 -6.76 13.09
CA LEU A 78 -16.98 -6.80 13.43
C LEU A 78 -17.76 -7.81 12.58
N PHE A 79 -17.36 -8.03 11.33
CA PHE A 79 -18.18 -8.77 10.36
C PHE A 79 -17.55 -10.06 9.84
N LEU A 80 -16.23 -10.24 9.94
CA LEU A 80 -15.55 -11.43 9.40
C LEU A 80 -15.01 -12.32 10.51
N LYS A 81 -15.29 -13.62 10.42
CA LYS A 81 -14.66 -14.62 11.27
C LYS A 81 -13.16 -14.69 10.95
N LYS A 82 -12.32 -14.51 11.96
CA LYS A 82 -10.87 -14.65 11.82
C LYS A 82 -10.50 -16.13 11.70
N PRO A 83 -9.85 -16.59 10.60
CA PRO A 83 -9.61 -18.02 10.38
C PRO A 83 -8.64 -18.64 11.39
N SER A 84 -7.58 -17.92 11.76
CA SER A 84 -6.60 -18.38 12.75
C SER A 84 -5.81 -17.23 13.35
N LEU A 85 -5.04 -17.49 14.40
CA LEU A 85 -4.16 -16.51 15.06
C LEU A 85 -3.09 -15.91 14.13
N LYS A 86 -2.67 -16.66 13.09
CA LYS A 86 -1.72 -16.19 12.06
C LYS A 86 -2.28 -15.08 11.18
N HIS A 87 -3.60 -14.99 11.04
CA HIS A 87 -4.25 -13.98 10.19
C HIS A 87 -4.36 -12.64 10.93
N LYS A 88 -3.27 -11.88 10.95
CA LYS A 88 -3.16 -10.60 11.68
C LYS A 88 -3.48 -9.38 10.81
N TYR A 89 -3.55 -9.55 9.49
CA TYR A 89 -3.72 -8.45 8.53
C TYR A 89 -5.09 -8.52 7.87
N VAL A 90 -5.54 -7.38 7.35
CA VAL A 90 -6.78 -7.28 6.56
C VAL A 90 -6.38 -6.68 5.22
N ILE A 91 -6.83 -7.31 4.14
CA ILE A 91 -6.58 -6.87 2.77
C ILE A 91 -7.89 -6.55 2.06
N HIS A 92 -7.81 -5.64 1.09
CA HIS A 92 -8.86 -5.33 0.13
C HIS A 92 -8.66 -6.19 -1.12
N SER A 93 -9.55 -7.15 -1.38
CA SER A 93 -9.44 -8.11 -2.48
C SER A 93 -9.29 -7.44 -3.84
N ASN A 94 -9.95 -6.30 -4.07
CA ASN A 94 -9.84 -5.52 -5.32
C ASN A 94 -8.68 -4.51 -5.35
N HIS A 95 -7.80 -4.50 -4.34
CA HIS A 95 -6.72 -3.52 -4.14
C HIS A 95 -7.16 -2.06 -3.96
N ASN A 96 -8.46 -1.76 -3.91
CA ASN A 96 -8.98 -0.44 -3.63
C ASN A 96 -9.15 -0.25 -2.11
N LYS A 97 -8.20 0.48 -1.51
CA LYS A 97 -8.15 0.77 -0.06
C LYS A 97 -9.35 1.58 0.48
N LEU A 98 -10.13 2.20 -0.40
CA LEU A 98 -11.31 2.98 -0.04
C LEU A 98 -12.61 2.16 -0.09
N ASP A 99 -12.61 1.02 -0.77
CA ASP A 99 -13.75 0.12 -0.84
C ASP A 99 -13.81 -0.78 0.40
N ASN A 100 -14.40 -0.26 1.46
CA ASN A 100 -14.51 -0.96 2.73
C ASN A 100 -15.75 -1.87 2.82
N ASN A 101 -16.35 -2.24 1.69
CA ASN A 101 -17.44 -3.22 1.72
C ASN A 101 -16.90 -4.54 2.33
N VAL A 102 -17.67 -5.15 3.24
CA VAL A 102 -17.28 -6.38 3.93
C VAL A 102 -16.90 -7.49 2.95
N LYS A 103 -17.58 -7.58 1.80
CA LYS A 103 -17.31 -8.58 0.76
C LYS A 103 -15.96 -8.39 0.08
N ASN A 104 -15.41 -7.18 0.12
CA ASN A 104 -14.09 -6.85 -0.41
C ASN A 104 -12.97 -7.04 0.63
N LEU A 105 -13.30 -7.30 1.89
CA LEU A 105 -12.32 -7.42 2.96
C LEU A 105 -12.04 -8.89 3.28
N LYS A 106 -10.78 -9.21 3.54
CA LYS A 106 -10.36 -10.56 3.93
C LYS A 106 -9.25 -10.51 4.97
N TRP A 107 -9.32 -11.41 5.96
CA TRP A 107 -8.21 -11.68 6.88
C TRP A 107 -7.08 -12.40 6.15
N ALA A 108 -5.84 -11.96 6.37
CA ALA A 108 -4.64 -12.46 5.70
C ALA A 108 -3.49 -12.69 6.71
N THR A 109 -2.62 -13.65 6.40
CA THR A 109 -1.29 -13.77 7.02
C THR A 109 -0.33 -12.70 6.46
N LEU A 110 0.87 -12.61 7.02
CA LEU A 110 1.89 -11.69 6.52
C LEU A 110 2.28 -12.01 5.07
N GLU A 111 2.49 -13.30 4.78
CA GLU A 111 2.89 -13.80 3.47
C GLU A 111 1.83 -13.46 2.42
N GLN A 112 0.56 -13.76 2.71
CA GLN A 112 -0.57 -13.46 1.84
C GLN A 112 -0.72 -11.95 1.60
N MET A 113 -0.53 -11.13 2.63
CA MET A 113 -0.60 -9.67 2.51
C MET A 113 0.51 -9.11 1.61
N ILE A 114 1.74 -9.62 1.76
CA ILE A 114 2.88 -9.23 0.93
C ILE A 114 2.65 -9.64 -0.52
N GLU A 115 2.25 -10.88 -0.75
CA GLU A 115 1.94 -11.41 -2.09
C GLU A 115 0.85 -10.57 -2.77
N HIS A 116 -0.24 -10.30 -2.05
CA HIS A 116 -1.33 -9.45 -2.53
C HIS A 116 -0.83 -8.05 -2.94
N GLN A 117 0.06 -7.43 -2.14
CA GLN A 117 0.63 -6.13 -2.51
C GLN A 117 1.52 -6.21 -3.76
N GLN A 118 2.32 -7.26 -3.90
CA GLN A 118 3.19 -7.43 -5.08
C GLN A 118 2.40 -7.62 -6.36
N ASN A 119 1.25 -8.28 -6.26
CA ASN A 119 0.34 -8.55 -7.37
C ASN A 119 -0.67 -7.42 -7.64
N SER A 120 -0.61 -6.33 -6.87
CA SER A 120 -1.51 -5.19 -7.11
C SER A 120 -1.28 -4.56 -8.49
N PRO A 121 -2.34 -4.17 -9.21
CA PRO A 121 -2.22 -3.54 -10.53
C PRO A 121 -1.29 -2.32 -10.54
N ALA A 122 -1.37 -1.49 -9.50
CA ALA A 122 -0.51 -0.32 -9.34
C ALA A 122 0.97 -0.72 -9.18
N LYS A 123 1.28 -1.79 -8.43
CA LYS A 123 2.66 -2.26 -8.27
C LYS A 123 3.20 -2.88 -9.56
N ILE A 124 2.38 -3.63 -10.28
CA ILE A 124 2.74 -4.21 -11.58
C ILE A 124 3.01 -3.10 -12.60
N ALA A 125 2.11 -2.12 -12.69
CA ALA A 125 2.28 -0.96 -13.57
C ALA A 125 3.55 -0.17 -13.21
N TYR A 126 3.80 0.07 -11.92
CA TYR A 126 5.03 0.71 -11.45
C TYR A 126 6.29 -0.07 -11.84
N LYS A 127 6.29 -1.40 -11.68
CA LYS A 127 7.40 -2.27 -12.10
C LYS A 127 7.63 -2.19 -13.61
N LYS A 128 6.57 -2.17 -14.43
CA LYS A 128 6.67 -1.96 -15.88
C LYS A 128 7.30 -0.60 -16.21
N VAL A 129 6.88 0.48 -15.55
CA VAL A 129 7.48 1.81 -15.76
C VAL A 129 8.95 1.81 -15.36
N GLN A 130 9.29 1.29 -14.17
CA GLN A 130 10.68 1.19 -13.72
C GLN A 130 11.56 0.39 -14.68
N ALA A 131 11.09 -0.77 -15.13
CA ALA A 131 11.84 -1.62 -16.05
C ALA A 131 12.11 -0.91 -17.40
N ASN A 132 11.24 0.00 -17.83
CA ASN A 132 11.36 0.72 -19.09
C ASN A 132 12.08 2.08 -18.96
N ARG A 133 12.46 2.53 -17.75
CA ARG A 133 13.16 3.81 -17.56
C ARG A 133 14.48 3.86 -18.30
N THR A 134 14.61 4.79 -19.23
CA THR A 134 15.83 5.07 -19.99
C THR A 134 16.81 5.96 -19.22
N GLU A 135 16.37 6.53 -18.11
CA GLU A 135 17.16 7.41 -17.26
C GLU A 135 17.14 6.90 -15.81
N GLY A 136 18.33 6.76 -15.24
CA GLY A 136 18.55 6.53 -13.82
C GLY A 136 19.16 7.77 -13.17
N LEU A 137 19.39 7.70 -11.87
CA LEU A 137 19.91 8.84 -11.07
C LEU A 137 21.27 9.36 -11.53
N LYS A 138 22.12 8.50 -12.12
CA LYS A 138 23.50 8.83 -12.52
C LYS A 138 23.83 8.51 -13.97
N LEU A 139 23.07 7.63 -14.60
CA LEU A 139 23.33 7.12 -15.94
C LEU A 139 22.04 7.12 -16.75
N ASN A 140 22.14 7.39 -18.04
CA ASN A 140 21.07 7.19 -19.01
C ASN A 140 21.42 6.07 -20.01
N ALA A 141 20.43 5.64 -20.80
CA ALA A 141 20.56 4.55 -21.75
C ALA A 141 21.68 4.77 -22.78
N VAL A 142 21.91 6.02 -23.20
CA VAL A 142 22.97 6.38 -24.16
C VAL A 142 24.35 6.19 -23.54
N GLN A 143 24.55 6.70 -22.33
CA GLN A 143 25.79 6.52 -21.57
C GLN A 143 26.04 5.04 -21.28
N VAL A 144 25.00 4.28 -20.90
CA VAL A 144 25.09 2.84 -20.67
C VAL A 144 25.50 2.10 -21.95
N LYS A 145 24.92 2.46 -23.11
CA LYS A 145 25.32 1.86 -24.39
C LYS A 145 26.79 2.12 -24.71
N ALA A 146 27.26 3.36 -24.49
CA ALA A 146 28.67 3.70 -24.66
C ALA A 146 29.58 2.95 -23.67
N ILE A 147 29.19 2.84 -22.40
CA ILE A 147 29.88 2.06 -21.36
C ILE A 147 29.98 0.60 -21.80
N LYS A 148 28.86 -0.02 -22.21
CA LYS A 148 28.85 -1.42 -22.62
C LYS A 148 29.76 -1.67 -23.82
N LYS A 149 29.67 -0.84 -24.87
CA LYS A 149 30.57 -0.90 -26.03
C LYS A 149 32.04 -0.83 -25.61
N THR A 150 32.37 0.07 -24.70
CA THR A 150 33.74 0.22 -24.16
C THR A 150 34.17 -0.99 -23.34
N LEU A 151 33.28 -1.58 -22.52
CA LEU A 151 33.57 -2.73 -21.67
C LEU A 151 33.69 -4.06 -22.43
N THR A 152 33.08 -4.16 -23.61
CA THR A 152 33.18 -5.35 -24.49
C THR A 152 34.30 -5.27 -25.52
N ASP A 153 34.93 -4.12 -25.70
CA ASP A 153 36.05 -3.95 -26.63
C ASP A 153 37.29 -4.73 -26.13
N LYS A 154 37.83 -5.61 -26.98
CA LYS A 154 39.04 -6.41 -26.69
C LYS A 154 40.29 -5.54 -26.60
N ASN A 155 40.31 -4.38 -27.28
CA ASN A 155 41.42 -3.45 -27.33
C ASN A 155 41.23 -2.25 -26.38
N ARG A 156 40.37 -2.41 -25.37
CA ARG A 156 40.02 -1.33 -24.43
C ARG A 156 41.25 -0.78 -23.70
N LYS A 157 41.48 0.52 -23.85
CA LYS A 157 42.58 1.25 -23.18
C LYS A 157 42.24 1.76 -21.77
N LEU A 158 40.95 1.97 -21.46
CA LEU A 158 40.50 2.48 -20.16
C LEU A 158 40.22 1.35 -19.17
N THR A 159 40.75 1.47 -17.95
CA THR A 159 40.42 0.55 -16.86
C THR A 159 38.97 0.73 -16.38
N ILE A 160 38.41 -0.27 -15.69
CA ILE A 160 37.07 -0.17 -15.10
C ILE A 160 37.00 1.00 -14.11
N LYS A 161 38.02 1.16 -13.27
CA LYS A 161 38.18 2.28 -12.34
C LYS A 161 38.08 3.64 -13.02
N LYS A 162 38.93 3.90 -14.03
CA LYS A 162 38.92 5.19 -14.77
C LYS A 162 37.60 5.43 -15.49
N LEU A 163 36.98 4.37 -16.02
CA LEU A 163 35.66 4.48 -16.64
C LEU A 163 34.59 4.84 -15.61
N ALA A 164 34.62 4.23 -14.43
CA ALA A 164 33.70 4.51 -13.33
C ALA A 164 33.81 5.95 -12.84
N GLU A 165 35.04 6.43 -12.65
CA GLU A 165 35.34 7.84 -12.32
C GLU A 165 34.79 8.79 -13.38
N LYS A 166 35.02 8.52 -14.67
CA LYS A 166 34.51 9.33 -15.79
C LYS A 166 32.99 9.53 -15.76
N TYR A 167 32.23 8.51 -15.31
CA TYR A 167 30.77 8.55 -15.23
C TYR A 167 30.24 8.83 -13.82
N GLY A 168 31.09 9.12 -12.83
CA GLY A 168 30.67 9.42 -11.46
C GLY A 168 29.96 8.27 -10.72
N VAL A 169 30.29 7.02 -11.08
CA VAL A 169 29.70 5.80 -10.50
C VAL A 169 30.77 4.92 -9.85
N SER A 170 30.34 3.95 -9.05
CA SER A 170 31.25 2.96 -8.45
C SER A 170 31.72 1.94 -9.49
N GLU A 171 32.89 1.34 -9.27
CA GLU A 171 33.37 0.22 -10.10
C GLU A 171 32.36 -0.93 -10.14
N MET A 172 31.71 -1.23 -9.01
CA MET A 172 30.63 -2.23 -8.94
C MET A 172 29.50 -1.94 -9.92
N THR A 173 29.18 -0.65 -10.16
CA THR A 173 28.16 -0.28 -11.16
C THR A 173 28.58 -0.71 -12.56
N MET A 174 29.87 -0.57 -12.90
CA MET A 174 30.41 -1.04 -14.18
C MET A 174 30.36 -2.56 -14.31
N TYR A 175 30.70 -3.30 -13.24
CA TYR A 175 30.59 -4.77 -13.24
C TYR A 175 29.15 -5.25 -13.43
N ARG A 176 28.18 -4.62 -12.76
CA ARG A 176 26.75 -4.94 -12.93
C ARG A 176 26.20 -4.58 -14.31
N ILE A 177 26.70 -3.51 -14.92
CA ILE A 177 26.37 -3.16 -16.32
C ILE A 177 26.98 -4.18 -17.28
N LYS A 178 28.22 -4.63 -17.02
CA LYS A 178 28.93 -5.64 -17.83
C LYS A 178 28.24 -7.00 -17.75
N SER A 179 27.85 -7.44 -16.56
CA SER A 179 27.17 -8.73 -16.34
C SER A 179 25.71 -8.73 -16.82
N GLY A 180 25.12 -7.55 -17.03
CA GLY A 180 23.71 -7.40 -17.39
C GLY A 180 22.75 -7.43 -16.20
N GLU A 181 23.26 -7.57 -14.97
CA GLU A 181 22.46 -7.44 -13.73
C GLU A 181 21.74 -6.09 -13.68
N ASN A 182 22.45 -5.00 -14.03
CA ASN A 182 21.88 -3.68 -14.20
C ASN A 182 21.88 -3.27 -15.67
N TRP A 183 20.81 -2.60 -16.09
CA TRP A 183 20.62 -2.16 -17.47
C TRP A 183 20.74 -3.27 -18.52
N GLY A 184 20.50 -4.53 -18.17
CA GLY A 184 20.60 -5.68 -19.08
C GLY A 184 19.84 -5.49 -20.41
N ARG A 185 18.68 -4.81 -20.36
CA ARG A 185 17.85 -4.50 -21.54
C ARG A 185 18.51 -3.59 -22.58
N ILE A 186 19.47 -2.74 -22.18
CA ILE A 186 20.15 -1.83 -23.11
C ILE A 186 21.18 -2.64 -23.89
N LYS A 187 20.96 -2.85 -25.19
CA LYS A 187 21.89 -3.58 -26.04
C LYS A 187 23.06 -2.70 -26.49
N ASN A 188 24.21 -3.34 -26.71
CA ASN A 188 25.46 -2.72 -27.16
C ASN A 188 25.33 -2.16 -28.57
#